data_AF-A0A971MG21-F1
#
_entry.id   AF-A0A971MG21-F1
#
_cell.length_a   1.000
_cell.length_b   1.000
_cell.length_c   1.000
_cell.angle_alpha   90.00
_cell.angle_beta   90.00
_cell.angle_gamma   90.00
#
_symmetry.space_group_name_H-M   'P 1'
#
loop_
_entity.id
_entity.type
_entity.pdbx_description
1 polymer ?
#
loop_
_entity_poly.entity_id
_entity_poly.type
_entity_poly.pdbx_seq_one_letter_code
_entity_poly.pdbx_strand_id
1 'polypeptide(L)'
;MNELERIEFNVRTQLSDGPGINSVDEYIERAAELGHKAIAITDLNGVQSFKEAEEAGEKYGIKIIYGIEMEVIDVERIETQDYLDKYGYNTTKLTYPEILPKSYNMTIYVKNQKGLSILYKLISEAYTELFYEKQE
;
A
#
# COMPACT_ATOMS: atom_id res chain seq x y z
N MET A 1 -33.79 10.05 -10.20
CA MET A 1 -32.65 10.08 -9.26
C MET A 1 -31.62 9.11 -9.82
N ASN A 2 -30.42 9.55 -10.17
CA ASN A 2 -29.33 8.60 -10.37
C ASN A 2 -29.13 7.86 -9.05
N GLU A 3 -29.25 6.54 -9.06
CA GLU A 3 -28.74 5.73 -7.96
C GLU A 3 -27.26 6.13 -7.74
N LEU A 4 -26.86 6.32 -6.49
CA LEU A 4 -25.48 6.63 -6.15
C LEU A 4 -24.60 5.45 -6.54
N GLU A 5 -23.92 5.55 -7.67
CA GLU A 5 -22.95 4.55 -8.13
C GLU A 5 -21.77 4.52 -7.15
N ARG A 6 -21.64 3.42 -6.39
CA ARG A 6 -20.52 3.20 -5.46
C ARG A 6 -19.35 2.55 -6.20
N ILE A 7 -18.15 2.99 -5.85
CA ILE A 7 -16.87 2.35 -6.20
C ILE A 7 -16.11 2.21 -4.89
N GLU A 8 -15.58 1.02 -4.63
CA GLU A 8 -14.72 0.78 -3.47
C GLU A 8 -13.29 1.21 -3.78
N PHE A 9 -12.67 1.97 -2.87
CA PHE A 9 -11.37 2.61 -3.08
C PHE A 9 -10.29 2.07 -2.14
N ASN A 10 -10.62 1.20 -1.18
CA ASN A 10 -9.61 0.59 -0.31
C ASN A 10 -9.97 -0.87 -0.02
N VAL A 11 -9.23 -1.79 -0.64
CA VAL A 11 -9.39 -3.24 -0.48
C VAL A 11 -8.01 -3.89 -0.35
N ARG A 12 -7.85 -4.66 0.73
CA ARG A 12 -6.71 -5.56 0.94
C ARG A 12 -7.11 -6.99 0.61
N THR A 13 -6.31 -7.65 -0.20
CA THR A 13 -6.44 -9.05 -0.60
C THR A 13 -5.55 -9.92 0.29
N GLN A 14 -5.73 -11.24 0.22
CA GLN A 14 -4.86 -12.21 0.89
C GLN A 14 -3.35 -12.09 0.55
N LEU A 15 -2.99 -11.33 -0.49
CA LEU A 15 -1.60 -11.06 -0.88
C LEU A 15 -1.00 -9.82 -0.21
N SER A 16 -1.76 -9.15 0.66
CA SER A 16 -1.25 -8.08 1.52
C SER A 16 -0.19 -8.61 2.50
N ASP A 17 0.81 -7.78 2.79
CA ASP A 17 1.81 -8.02 3.85
C ASP A 17 1.21 -7.74 5.24
N GLY A 18 0.17 -8.52 5.60
CA GLY A 18 -0.67 -8.29 6.78
C GLY A 18 -2.05 -8.95 6.64
N PRO A 19 -3.08 -8.49 7.38
CA PRO A 19 -4.40 -9.11 7.35
C PRO A 19 -5.14 -8.78 6.04
N GLY A 20 -5.20 -9.76 5.15
CA GLY A 20 -6.14 -9.86 4.05
C GLY A 20 -6.66 -11.30 4.00
N ILE A 21 -7.97 -11.48 3.77
CA ILE A 21 -8.60 -12.79 3.92
C ILE A 21 -9.01 -13.37 2.57
N ASN A 22 -9.75 -12.60 1.78
CA ASN A 22 -10.26 -13.08 0.50
C ASN A 22 -9.26 -12.85 -0.63
N SER A 23 -9.40 -13.66 -1.66
CA SER A 23 -8.69 -13.51 -2.92
C SER A 23 -9.17 -12.26 -3.67
N VAL A 24 -8.34 -11.78 -4.60
CA VAL A 24 -8.70 -10.62 -5.43
C VAL A 24 -9.87 -10.90 -6.37
N ASP A 25 -9.97 -12.14 -6.88
CA ASP A 25 -11.08 -12.60 -7.74
C ASP A 25 -12.42 -12.50 -6.99
N GLU A 26 -12.49 -12.98 -5.74
CA GLU A 26 -13.70 -12.90 -4.91
C GLU A 26 -14.16 -11.46 -4.66
N TYR A 27 -13.23 -10.53 -4.39
CA TYR A 27 -13.57 -9.12 -4.19
C TYR A 27 -14.10 -8.47 -5.47
N ILE A 28 -13.50 -8.78 -6.62
CA ILE A 28 -13.90 -8.22 -7.92
C ILE A 28 -15.25 -8.83 -8.37
N GLU A 29 -15.44 -10.12 -8.19
CA GLU A 29 -16.73 -10.80 -8.42
C GLU A 29 -17.82 -10.13 -7.59
N ARG A 30 -17.57 -9.92 -6.29
CA ARG A 30 -18.53 -9.27 -5.40
C ARG A 30 -18.84 -7.84 -5.84
N ALA A 31 -17.85 -7.08 -6.32
CA ALA A 31 -18.07 -5.75 -6.85
C ALA A 31 -18.99 -5.77 -8.09
N ALA A 32 -18.83 -6.77 -8.96
CA ALA A 32 -19.70 -6.96 -10.12
C ALA A 32 -21.14 -7.33 -9.73
N GLU A 33 -21.33 -8.24 -8.77
CA GLU A 33 -22.65 -8.57 -8.23
C GLU A 33 -23.38 -7.35 -7.64
N LEU A 34 -22.62 -6.44 -7.02
CA LEU A 34 -23.13 -5.19 -6.45
C LEU A 34 -23.35 -4.08 -7.49
N GLY A 35 -23.05 -4.34 -8.77
CA GLY A 35 -23.22 -3.38 -9.86
C GLY A 35 -22.18 -2.25 -9.86
N HIS A 36 -21.05 -2.42 -9.17
CA HIS A 36 -19.96 -1.45 -9.25
C HIS A 36 -19.37 -1.44 -10.67
N LYS A 37 -18.89 -0.28 -11.12
CA LYS A 37 -18.18 -0.17 -12.42
C LYS A 37 -16.67 -0.32 -12.29
N ALA A 38 -16.16 -0.18 -11.07
CA ALA A 38 -14.75 -0.22 -10.75
C ALA A 38 -14.53 -0.66 -9.30
N ILE A 39 -13.31 -1.08 -9.00
CA ILE A 39 -12.82 -1.37 -7.65
C ILE A 39 -11.33 -1.06 -7.59
N ALA A 40 -10.87 -0.48 -6.48
CA ALA A 40 -9.46 -0.31 -6.20
C ALA A 40 -8.90 -1.49 -5.41
N ILE A 41 -7.70 -1.93 -5.81
CA ILE A 41 -6.92 -2.93 -5.08
C ILE A 41 -5.74 -2.18 -4.45
N THR A 42 -5.64 -2.25 -3.12
CA THR A 42 -4.71 -1.47 -2.30
C THR A 42 -4.11 -2.37 -1.23
N ASP A 43 -3.42 -3.43 -1.66
CA ASP A 43 -2.73 -4.34 -0.75
C ASP A 43 -1.71 -3.59 0.13
N LEU A 44 -1.51 -4.10 1.35
CA LEU A 44 -0.54 -3.52 2.28
C LEU A 44 0.88 -3.82 1.82
N ASN A 45 1.66 -2.76 1.61
CA ASN A 45 3.08 -2.75 1.22
C ASN A 45 3.41 -3.53 -0.07
N GLY A 46 2.41 -4.03 -0.79
CA GLY A 46 2.58 -4.94 -1.90
C GLY A 46 1.66 -4.64 -3.07
N VAL A 47 1.96 -5.26 -4.21
CA VAL A 47 1.22 -5.16 -5.49
C VAL A 47 1.14 -6.51 -6.19
N GLN A 48 1.33 -7.60 -5.47
CA GLN A 48 1.40 -8.96 -5.99
C GLN A 48 0.07 -9.40 -6.62
N SER A 49 -1.05 -8.82 -6.18
CA SER A 49 -2.39 -9.08 -6.72
C SER A 49 -2.66 -8.45 -8.08
N PHE A 50 -1.81 -7.55 -8.59
CA PHE A 50 -2.15 -6.73 -9.76
C PHE A 50 -2.46 -7.55 -11.02
N LYS A 51 -1.72 -8.62 -11.26
CA LYS A 51 -1.95 -9.49 -12.43
C LYS A 51 -3.28 -10.22 -12.32
N GLU A 52 -3.54 -10.84 -11.18
CA GLU A 52 -4.81 -11.54 -10.93
C GLU A 52 -6.00 -10.58 -10.92
N ALA A 53 -5.80 -9.35 -10.44
CA ALA A 53 -6.81 -8.29 -10.48
C ALA A 53 -7.17 -7.91 -11.92
N GLU A 54 -6.17 -7.77 -12.81
CA GLU A 54 -6.39 -7.48 -14.23
C GLU A 54 -7.25 -8.57 -14.89
N GLU A 55 -6.84 -9.83 -14.71
CA GLU A 55 -7.55 -11.00 -15.27
C GLU A 55 -9.00 -11.08 -14.74
N ALA A 56 -9.23 -10.87 -13.44
CA ALA A 56 -10.56 -10.85 -12.86
C ALA A 56 -11.39 -9.63 -13.31
N GLY A 57 -10.76 -8.46 -13.47
CA GLY A 57 -11.41 -7.26 -14.00
C GLY A 57 -11.94 -7.47 -15.42
N GLU A 58 -11.15 -8.11 -16.29
CA GLU A 58 -11.57 -8.50 -17.64
C GLU A 58 -12.72 -9.53 -17.60
N LYS A 59 -12.59 -10.56 -16.76
CA LYS A 59 -13.58 -11.63 -16.58
C LYS A 59 -14.96 -11.10 -16.15
N TYR A 60 -14.99 -10.16 -15.20
CA TYR A 60 -16.23 -9.65 -14.61
C TYR A 60 -16.69 -8.30 -15.18
N GLY A 61 -15.95 -7.71 -16.11
CA GLY A 61 -16.28 -6.41 -16.70
C GLY A 61 -16.11 -5.24 -15.72
N ILE A 62 -15.18 -5.35 -14.77
CA ILE A 62 -14.91 -4.36 -13.73
C ILE A 62 -13.59 -3.64 -14.03
N LYS A 63 -13.63 -2.31 -14.00
CA LYS A 63 -12.41 -1.52 -14.13
C LYS A 63 -11.59 -1.59 -12.84
N ILE A 64 -10.34 -2.05 -12.96
CA ILE A 64 -9.41 -2.07 -11.84
C ILE A 64 -8.75 -0.70 -11.65
N ILE A 65 -8.73 -0.24 -10.41
CA ILE A 65 -7.95 0.93 -9.97
C ILE A 65 -6.76 0.39 -9.18
N TYR A 66 -5.58 0.42 -9.80
CA TYR A 66 -4.36 -0.03 -9.16
C TYR A 66 -3.94 0.96 -8.07
N GLY A 67 -3.67 0.45 -6.88
CA GLY A 67 -3.14 1.22 -5.77
C GLY A 67 -2.36 0.35 -4.79
N ILE A 68 -1.91 0.97 -3.72
CA ILE A 68 -1.20 0.34 -2.62
C ILE A 68 -1.62 1.05 -1.33
N GLU A 69 -1.68 0.34 -0.22
CA GLU A 69 -1.60 0.97 1.09
C GLU A 69 -0.19 0.78 1.63
N MET A 70 0.52 1.87 1.90
CA MET A 70 1.90 1.82 2.39
C MET A 70 1.99 2.27 3.84
N GLU A 71 2.76 1.54 4.63
CA GLU A 71 3.23 2.01 5.94
C GLU A 71 4.36 3.03 5.71
N VAL A 72 4.16 4.27 6.15
CA VAL A 72 5.11 5.37 5.99
C VAL A 72 5.53 5.92 7.35
N ILE A 73 6.81 6.30 7.45
CA ILE A 73 7.37 6.93 8.65
C ILE A 73 7.65 8.40 8.38
N ASP A 74 7.37 9.25 9.36
CA ASP A 74 7.74 10.65 9.32
C ASP A 74 9.19 10.80 9.81
N VAL A 75 10.11 11.04 8.88
CA VAL A 75 11.54 11.18 9.16
C VAL A 75 11.90 12.54 9.77
N GLU A 76 11.04 13.56 9.62
CA GLU A 76 11.27 14.91 10.18
C GLU A 76 10.73 15.04 11.61
N ARG A 77 9.75 14.20 11.99
CA ARG A 77 9.25 14.05 13.37
C ARG A 77 10.03 13.08 14.23
N ILE A 78 11.07 12.45 13.70
CA ILE A 78 12.12 11.93 14.56
C ILE A 78 12.67 13.19 15.24
N GLU A 79 12.34 13.42 16.52
CA GLU A 79 12.94 14.49 17.32
C GLU A 79 14.43 14.15 17.47
N THR A 80 15.18 14.43 16.41
CA THR A 80 16.55 13.98 16.23
C THR A 80 17.46 14.63 17.25
N GLN A 81 17.16 15.84 17.73
CA GLN A 81 18.11 16.55 18.57
C GLN A 81 18.24 15.96 19.98
N ASP A 82 17.13 15.72 20.69
CA ASP A 82 17.17 15.11 22.03
C ASP A 82 17.64 13.63 22.00
N TYR A 83 17.37 12.91 20.91
CA TYR A 83 17.79 11.51 20.74
C TYR A 83 19.27 11.37 20.37
N LEU A 84 19.79 12.25 19.51
CA LEU A 84 21.20 12.28 19.10
C LEU A 84 22.12 12.76 20.24
N ASP A 85 21.68 13.75 21.02
CA ASP A 85 22.46 14.30 22.14
C ASP A 85 22.57 13.33 23.34
N LYS A 86 21.60 12.43 23.50
CA LYS A 86 21.57 11.45 24.59
C LYS A 86 22.42 10.20 24.33
N TYR A 87 22.59 9.78 23.07
CA TYR A 87 23.25 8.50 22.72
C TYR A 87 24.39 8.60 21.69
N GLY A 88 24.73 9.78 21.17
CA GLY A 88 26.02 10.05 20.51
C GLY A 88 26.26 9.41 19.13
N TYR A 89 25.23 9.24 18.30
CA TYR A 89 25.36 8.60 16.98
C TYR A 89 25.61 9.60 15.83
N ASN A 90 26.54 9.24 14.94
CA ASN A 90 26.97 10.02 13.77
C ASN A 90 26.12 9.64 12.54
N THR A 91 25.52 10.63 11.86
CA THR A 91 24.40 10.52 10.90
C THR A 91 24.73 9.91 9.52
N THR A 92 25.87 9.25 9.34
CA THR A 92 26.24 8.63 8.05
C THR A 92 25.76 7.19 7.86
N LYS A 93 25.04 6.61 8.83
CA LYS A 93 24.26 5.37 8.70
C LYS A 93 23.04 5.53 9.59
N LEU A 94 21.83 5.54 9.02
CA LEU A 94 20.60 5.41 9.81
C LEU A 94 20.68 4.07 10.55
N THR A 95 21.10 4.12 11.82
CA THR A 95 20.95 3.03 12.76
C THR A 95 19.63 3.30 13.45
N TYR A 96 18.66 2.41 13.20
CA TYR A 96 17.28 2.57 13.64
C TYR A 96 17.20 2.88 15.15
N PRO A 97 16.42 3.89 15.57
CA PRO A 97 16.26 4.22 16.98
C PRO A 97 15.68 3.03 17.76
N GLU A 98 16.11 2.84 19.02
CA GLU A 98 15.50 1.89 19.97
C GLU A 98 13.99 2.14 20.16
N ILE A 99 13.52 3.36 19.87
CA ILE A 99 12.09 3.73 19.82
C ILE A 99 11.60 3.64 18.37
N LEU A 100 10.69 2.72 18.10
CA LEU A 100 10.03 2.61 16.80
C LEU A 100 9.34 3.94 16.43
N PRO A 101 9.67 4.55 15.28
CA PRO A 101 9.00 5.76 14.83
C PRO A 101 7.52 5.48 14.62
N LYS A 102 6.68 6.48 14.89
CA LYS A 102 5.25 6.37 14.61
C LYS A 102 5.06 6.22 13.11
N SER A 103 4.45 5.11 12.69
CA SER A 103 4.07 4.88 11.32
C SER A 103 2.63 5.30 11.04
N TYR A 104 2.35 5.57 9.78
CA TYR A 104 1.06 5.96 9.25
C TYR A 104 0.74 5.12 8.02
N ASN A 105 -0.54 4.86 7.76
CA ASN A 105 -0.94 4.24 6.51
C ASN A 105 -1.29 5.33 5.49
N MET A 106 -0.74 5.20 4.29
CA MET A 106 -1.04 6.06 3.15
C MET A 106 -1.53 5.21 1.98
N THR A 107 -2.73 5.49 1.48
CA THR A 107 -3.22 4.88 0.24
C THR A 107 -2.78 5.71 -0.95
N ILE A 108 -2.12 5.06 -1.93
CA ILE A 108 -1.61 5.69 -3.14
C ILE A 108 -2.28 5.03 -4.35
N TYR A 109 -2.84 5.84 -5.25
CA TYR A 109 -3.48 5.35 -6.48
C TYR A 109 -2.63 5.64 -7.72
N VAL A 110 -2.62 4.70 -8.64
CA VAL A 110 -1.91 4.79 -9.91
C VAL A 110 -2.83 5.32 -11.00
N LYS A 111 -2.54 6.52 -11.49
CA LYS A 111 -3.35 7.16 -12.55
C LYS A 111 -3.01 6.65 -13.97
N ASN A 112 -1.76 6.28 -14.22
CA ASN A 112 -1.27 5.93 -15.55
C ASN A 112 0.03 5.11 -15.46
N GLN A 113 0.55 4.66 -16.60
CA GLN A 113 1.74 3.82 -16.69
C GLN A 113 3.01 4.46 -16.10
N LYS A 114 3.15 5.79 -16.21
CA LYS A 114 4.25 6.50 -15.52
C LYS A 114 4.11 6.39 -14.01
N GLY A 115 2.90 6.53 -13.49
CA GLY A 115 2.59 6.30 -12.07
C GLY A 115 2.89 4.87 -11.62
N LEU A 116 2.58 3.87 -12.45
CA LEU A 116 2.85 2.46 -12.15
C LEU A 116 4.35 2.19 -12.02
N SER A 117 5.14 2.72 -12.97
CA SER A 117 6.60 2.61 -12.92
C SER A 117 7.21 3.29 -11.69
N ILE A 118 6.68 4.45 -11.29
CA ILE A 118 7.10 5.15 -10.06
C ILE A 118 6.74 4.31 -8.83
N LEU A 119 5.55 3.72 -8.80
CA LEU A 119 5.12 2.88 -7.70
C LEU A 119 6.04 1.65 -7.53
N TYR A 120 6.36 0.94 -8.62
CA TYR A 120 7.31 -0.19 -8.54
C TYR A 120 8.69 0.22 -8.03
N LYS A 121 9.17 1.40 -8.46
CA LYS A 121 10.44 1.93 -7.96
C LYS A 121 10.36 2.24 -6.46
N LEU A 122 9.28 2.88 -6.01
CA LEU A 122 9.06 3.22 -4.61
C LEU A 122 9.01 1.97 -3.72
N ILE A 123 8.28 0.94 -4.14
CA ILE A 123 8.21 -0.35 -3.43
C ILE A 123 9.59 -1.00 -3.39
N SER A 124 10.33 -0.99 -4.51
CA SER A 124 11.68 -1.55 -4.57
C SER A 124 12.63 -0.85 -3.61
N GLU A 125 12.66 0.49 -3.60
CA GLU A 125 13.48 1.27 -2.66
C GLU A 125 13.07 1.01 -1.20
N ALA A 126 11.77 0.89 -0.92
CA ALA A 126 11.28 0.56 0.42
C ALA A 126 11.77 -0.80 0.91
N TYR A 127 11.73 -1.83 0.05
CA TYR A 127 12.18 -3.19 0.41
C TYR A 127 13.71 -3.37 0.39
N THR A 128 14.49 -2.56 -0.34
CA THR A 128 15.95 -2.72 -0.40
C THR A 128 16.71 -1.79 0.55
N GLU A 129 16.26 -0.54 0.71
CA GLU A 129 17.02 0.49 1.44
C GLU A 129 16.40 0.86 2.79
N LEU A 130 15.08 0.74 2.93
CA LEU A 130 14.32 1.28 4.06
C LEU A 130 13.52 0.21 4.82
N PHE A 131 13.78 -1.07 4.56
CA PHE A 131 13.11 -2.16 5.23
C PHE A 131 13.51 -2.20 6.71
N TYR A 132 12.52 -2.19 7.60
CA TYR A 132 12.71 -2.40 9.02
C TYR A 132 11.76 -3.49 9.51
N GLU A 133 12.26 -4.37 10.37
CA GLU A 133 11.46 -5.41 11.00
C GLU A 133 10.81 -4.83 12.26
N LYS A 134 9.47 -4.77 12.27
CA LYS A 134 8.70 -4.43 13.46
C LYS A 134 8.61 -5.69 14.32
N GLN A 135 9.31 -5.74 15.45
CA GLN A 135 9.11 -6.83 16.41
C GLN A 135 7.72 -6.68 17.03
N GLU A 136 6.86 -7.68 16.82
CA GLU A 136 5.52 -7.79 17.45
C GLU A 136 5.61 -8.20 18.92
#